data_AF-A0A9E3RWG9-F1
#
_entry.id   AF-A0A9E3RWG9-F1
#
_cell.length_a   1.000
_cell.length_b   1.000
_cell.length_c   1.000
_cell.angle_alpha   90.00
_cell.angle_beta   90.00
_cell.angle_gamma   90.00
#
_symmetry.space_group_name_H-M   'P 1'
#
loop_
_entity.id
_entity.type
_entity.pdbx_description
1 polymer ?
#
loop_
_entity_poly.entity_id
_entity_poly.type
_entity_poly.pdbx_seq_one_letter_code
_entity_poly.pdbx_strand_id
1 'polypeptide(L)'
;MKRRILVILSSVVLLFVAVLYFVYILPFTGVPFNGSRHGAPPLTPPWALECWAWEDDINTAAAVTDLINGYEANDLPLRTILIDSPWSMRYNDFVVDEERYPNPAEFFGDLERRGYRTVLWMTGMVDKTSKDTRIQDSQDWFEEATAKGYLVGNGTPTKWWKGSGSLIDYSNPEAVKWWRGMQQQVFDWGLDGWKLDGTGTFCVARFGGLPVPYRMTSKGLISTRGYMDLYYREEYQHGLTQNPEFITLARSLDRYAHIEGFAPIDASPVNWVGDNDHQWSLKEEGLEEALTDILRSARLGYCVIGSDNAGYSGGAIPVNLFIRWTQFSTFCGLFLNGGHGVHAPWLRSKEELEIYRTFAWLHTELIPYMYTHVALCHEGGKPLMRPQKPKYHYLFGDDFLVAPIYEDSLSREVTLPAGRWRYWFKDDEVLEGPQTFVRDYALNEFPVFVRDGAIIPLNVTRPYTGLGGRDSEGFLTLLVYPDGKSAFEIRNPDKSGVTTARVDASGNSVSITVEGVKKPHILRVKRAEKPTSVVLDGKNLAEGTDWSYDTGRHFVIIRTREYGEGRYTIS
;
A
#
# COMPACT_ATOMS: atom_id res chain seq x y z
N MET A 1 21.47 57.06 16.16
CA MET A 1 22.20 55.87 16.65
C MET A 1 21.30 54.64 16.81
N LYS A 2 20.19 54.72 17.57
CA LYS A 2 19.25 53.59 17.81
C LYS A 2 18.69 52.91 16.56
N ARG A 3 18.29 53.67 15.52
CA ARG A 3 17.76 53.11 14.26
C ARG A 3 18.78 52.30 13.47
N ARG A 4 20.07 52.72 13.45
CA ARG A 4 21.14 51.96 12.78
C ARG A 4 21.47 50.66 13.51
N ILE A 5 21.51 50.69 14.84
CA ILE A 5 21.72 49.49 15.66
C ILE A 5 20.57 48.49 15.46
N LEU A 6 19.32 48.97 15.43
CA LEU A 6 18.16 48.12 15.18
C LEU A 6 18.22 47.46 13.79
N VAL A 7 18.58 48.21 12.75
CA VAL A 7 18.72 47.66 11.39
C VAL A 7 19.84 46.61 11.31
N ILE A 8 20.98 46.84 11.97
CA ILE A 8 22.07 45.86 12.03
C ILE A 8 21.63 44.60 12.77
N LEU A 9 20.99 44.75 13.94
CA LEU A 9 20.50 43.62 14.72
C LEU A 9 19.45 42.81 13.94
N SER A 10 18.50 43.48 13.28
CA SER A 10 17.52 42.83 12.41
C SER A 10 18.19 42.10 11.24
N SER A 11 19.22 42.68 10.63
CA SER A 11 19.95 42.05 9.52
C SER A 11 20.72 40.79 9.97
N VAL A 12 21.32 40.84 11.16
CA VAL A 12 22.01 39.68 11.76
C VAL A 12 21.02 38.57 12.10
N VAL A 13 19.86 38.91 12.67
CA VAL A 13 18.80 37.93 12.96
C VAL A 13 18.25 37.31 11.68
N LEU A 14 17.99 38.11 10.64
CA LEU A 14 17.53 37.61 9.34
C LEU A 14 18.56 36.69 8.70
N LEU A 15 19.85 37.05 8.75
CA LEU A 15 20.92 36.20 8.25
C LEU A 15 21.02 34.89 9.04
N PHE A 16 20.91 34.94 10.37
CA PHE A 16 20.90 33.74 11.21
C PHE A 16 19.72 32.83 10.89
N VAL A 17 18.51 33.38 10.76
CA VAL A 17 17.31 32.63 10.37
C VAL A 17 17.48 32.02 8.97
N ALA A 18 18.02 32.78 8.02
CA ALA A 18 18.29 32.28 6.67
C ALA A 18 19.32 31.14 6.68
N VAL A 19 20.42 31.28 7.43
CA VAL A 19 21.44 30.22 7.57
C VAL A 19 20.84 28.99 8.25
N LEU A 20 20.14 29.16 9.38
CA LEU A 20 19.47 28.05 10.07
C LEU A 20 18.50 27.33 9.13
N TYR A 21 17.74 28.08 8.35
CA TYR A 21 16.77 27.49 7.45
C TYR A 21 17.44 26.78 6.27
N PHE A 22 18.26 27.47 5.46
CA PHE A 22 18.84 26.91 4.24
C PHE A 22 19.95 25.89 4.48
N VAL A 23 20.67 26.00 5.60
CA VAL A 23 21.80 25.10 5.92
C VAL A 23 21.36 23.95 6.83
N TYR A 24 20.29 24.08 7.62
CA TYR A 24 19.90 23.02 8.57
C TYR A 24 18.49 22.47 8.32
N ILE A 25 17.48 23.34 8.30
CA ILE A 25 16.08 22.90 8.19
C ILE A 25 15.80 22.32 6.80
N LEU A 26 16.07 23.06 5.74
CA LEU A 26 15.76 22.65 4.36
C LEU A 26 16.46 21.33 3.95
N PRO A 27 17.75 21.10 4.25
CA PRO A 27 18.43 19.82 3.94
C PRO A 27 17.90 18.61 4.71
N PHE A 28 17.18 18.83 5.80
CA PHE A 28 16.60 17.77 6.64
C PHE A 28 15.11 17.55 6.34
N THR A 29 14.33 18.63 6.20
CA THR A 29 12.85 18.59 6.05
C THR A 29 12.37 18.79 4.61
N GLY A 30 13.09 19.56 3.80
CA GLY A 30 12.74 19.88 2.40
C GLY A 30 11.70 20.98 2.17
N VAL A 31 10.99 21.45 3.20
CA VAL A 31 9.87 22.40 3.04
C VAL A 31 10.31 23.84 2.81
N PRO A 32 9.70 24.60 1.87
CA PRO A 32 8.64 24.20 0.93
C PRO A 32 9.17 23.86 -0.48
N PHE A 33 10.49 23.73 -0.66
CA PHE A 33 11.13 23.64 -1.97
C PHE A 33 11.40 22.20 -2.37
N ASN A 34 10.34 21.48 -2.75
CA ASN A 34 10.40 20.04 -2.93
C ASN A 34 9.75 19.48 -4.21
N GLY A 35 9.45 20.33 -5.20
CA GLY A 35 8.77 19.92 -6.42
C GLY A 35 9.41 18.72 -7.13
N SER A 36 10.73 18.52 -6.99
CA SER A 36 11.45 17.36 -7.55
C SER A 36 11.09 16.01 -6.93
N ARG A 37 10.39 15.96 -5.79
CA ARG A 37 9.94 14.72 -5.13
C ARG A 37 8.45 14.45 -5.32
N HIS A 38 7.71 15.43 -5.83
CA HIS A 38 6.28 15.34 -6.08
C HIS A 38 6.01 15.09 -7.56
N GLY A 39 6.79 14.17 -8.15
CA GLY A 39 6.53 13.64 -9.49
C GLY A 39 5.30 12.75 -9.51
N ALA A 40 4.94 12.25 -10.69
CA ALA A 40 3.92 11.22 -10.81
C ALA A 40 4.39 9.96 -10.07
N PRO A 41 3.54 9.31 -9.26
CA PRO A 41 3.88 8.02 -8.69
C PRO A 41 4.11 7.00 -9.81
N PRO A 42 5.01 6.02 -9.66
CA PRO A 42 5.16 4.96 -10.64
C PRO A 42 3.86 4.18 -10.82
N LEU A 43 3.68 3.56 -11.99
CA LEU A 43 2.58 2.65 -12.20
C LEU A 43 2.82 1.37 -11.40
N THR A 44 2.17 1.26 -10.24
CA THR A 44 2.26 0.07 -9.38
C THR A 44 1.66 -1.13 -10.11
N PRO A 45 2.38 -2.26 -10.22
CA PRO A 45 1.84 -3.46 -10.84
C PRO A 45 0.67 -4.01 -10.02
N PRO A 46 -0.35 -4.61 -10.65
CA PRO A 46 -1.56 -5.01 -9.94
C PRO A 46 -1.33 -6.05 -8.84
N TRP A 47 -0.32 -6.92 -8.97
CA TRP A 47 0.00 -7.91 -7.93
C TRP A 47 0.38 -7.25 -6.60
N ALA A 48 0.91 -6.03 -6.62
CA ALA A 48 1.30 -5.31 -5.41
C ALA A 48 0.08 -4.76 -4.64
N LEU A 49 -1.10 -4.74 -5.27
CA LEU A 49 -2.39 -4.41 -4.64
C LEU A 49 -3.11 -5.64 -4.07
N GLU A 50 -2.56 -6.85 -4.24
CA GLU A 50 -3.05 -8.06 -3.56
C GLU A 50 -2.61 -8.05 -2.08
N CYS A 51 -3.03 -9.04 -1.29
CA CYS A 51 -2.67 -9.14 0.13
C CYS A 51 -1.20 -9.57 0.34
N TRP A 52 -0.52 -8.92 1.29
CA TRP A 52 0.86 -9.21 1.68
C TRP A 52 0.89 -9.78 3.10
N ALA A 53 1.83 -10.67 3.38
CA ALA A 53 2.08 -11.17 4.72
C ALA A 53 3.56 -11.25 5.07
N TRP A 54 3.85 -11.10 6.37
CA TRP A 54 5.17 -11.27 6.94
C TRP A 54 5.10 -11.60 8.45
N GLU A 55 6.24 -11.94 9.03
CA GLU A 55 6.44 -12.13 10.47
C GLU A 55 7.87 -11.70 10.83
N ASP A 56 8.11 -11.29 12.07
CA ASP A 56 9.42 -10.78 12.52
C ASP A 56 9.98 -11.47 13.78
N ASP A 57 9.39 -12.61 14.17
CA ASP A 57 9.78 -13.31 15.40
C ASP A 57 10.77 -14.45 15.13
N ILE A 58 10.65 -15.14 13.98
CA ILE A 58 11.42 -16.36 13.68
C ILE A 58 12.39 -16.13 12.51
N ASN A 59 11.92 -15.51 11.42
CA ASN A 59 12.71 -15.13 10.24
C ASN A 59 13.49 -16.34 9.65
N THR A 60 12.76 -17.39 9.25
CA THR A 60 13.30 -18.62 8.62
C THR A 60 12.42 -19.12 7.47
N ALA A 61 12.97 -19.92 6.56
CA ALA A 61 12.22 -20.59 5.49
C ALA A 61 11.06 -21.45 6.03
N ALA A 62 11.25 -22.11 7.18
CA ALA A 62 10.22 -22.93 7.80
C ALA A 62 9.05 -22.06 8.29
N ALA A 63 9.32 -20.94 8.96
CA ALA A 63 8.28 -20.01 9.41
C ALA A 63 7.51 -19.39 8.24
N VAL A 64 8.21 -19.01 7.16
CA VAL A 64 7.56 -18.54 5.92
C VAL A 64 6.66 -19.62 5.33
N THR A 65 7.13 -20.87 5.27
CA THR A 65 6.36 -22.00 4.74
C THR A 65 5.12 -22.27 5.59
N ASP A 66 5.24 -22.24 6.92
CA ASP A 66 4.13 -22.43 7.85
C ASP A 66 3.10 -21.30 7.74
N LEU A 67 3.56 -20.05 7.58
CA LEU A 67 2.69 -18.90 7.34
C LEU A 67 1.88 -19.12 6.06
N ILE A 68 2.55 -19.44 4.95
CA ILE A 68 1.89 -19.70 3.65
C ILE A 68 0.86 -20.83 3.77
N ASN A 69 1.25 -21.96 4.35
CA ASN A 69 0.37 -23.11 4.53
C ASN A 69 -0.86 -22.75 5.37
N GLY A 70 -0.71 -21.87 6.36
CA GLY A 70 -1.82 -21.34 7.13
C GLY A 70 -2.79 -20.50 6.31
N TYR A 71 -2.30 -19.62 5.42
CA TYR A 71 -3.17 -18.87 4.50
C TYR A 71 -3.91 -19.81 3.54
N GLU A 72 -3.22 -20.77 2.94
CA GLU A 72 -3.80 -21.74 2.01
C GLU A 72 -4.86 -22.62 2.69
N ALA A 73 -4.54 -23.19 3.85
CA ALA A 73 -5.45 -24.08 4.59
C ALA A 73 -6.75 -23.39 5.03
N ASN A 74 -6.73 -22.07 5.13
CA ASN A 74 -7.86 -21.26 5.57
C ASN A 74 -8.54 -20.48 4.43
N ASP A 75 -8.19 -20.75 3.17
CA ASP A 75 -8.67 -20.05 1.95
C ASP A 75 -8.61 -18.52 2.14
N LEU A 76 -7.45 -18.02 2.58
CA LEU A 76 -7.16 -16.60 2.71
C LEU A 76 -6.35 -16.12 1.49
N PRO A 77 -6.64 -14.93 0.93
CA PRO A 77 -5.87 -14.41 -0.19
C PRO A 77 -4.50 -13.98 0.29
N LEU A 78 -3.47 -14.38 -0.45
CA LEU A 78 -2.08 -14.03 -0.22
C LEU A 78 -1.35 -14.05 -1.55
N ARG A 79 -0.63 -12.97 -1.85
CA ARG A 79 0.20 -12.88 -3.06
C ARG A 79 1.66 -12.62 -2.74
N THR A 80 1.93 -11.74 -1.78
CA THR A 80 3.29 -11.26 -1.52
C THR A 80 3.77 -11.72 -0.16
N ILE A 81 4.96 -12.31 -0.15
CA ILE A 81 5.70 -12.64 1.07
C ILE A 81 6.79 -11.61 1.24
N LEU A 82 6.72 -10.85 2.34
CA LEU A 82 7.81 -10.01 2.77
C LEU A 82 8.66 -10.80 3.77
N ILE A 83 9.95 -10.95 3.47
CA ILE A 83 10.94 -11.56 4.37
C ILE A 83 11.78 -10.43 4.95
N ASP A 84 11.64 -10.22 6.26
CA ASP A 84 12.39 -9.21 6.99
C ASP A 84 13.76 -9.76 7.45
N SER A 85 14.50 -8.91 8.15
CA SER A 85 15.82 -9.22 8.64
C SER A 85 15.81 -9.98 9.98
N PRO A 86 16.80 -10.84 10.24
CA PRO A 86 17.93 -11.16 9.36
C PRO A 86 17.64 -12.35 8.44
N TRP A 87 18.00 -12.20 7.16
CA TRP A 87 17.97 -13.27 6.17
C TRP A 87 19.34 -13.56 5.53
N SER A 88 20.30 -12.63 5.66
CA SER A 88 21.65 -12.71 5.11
C SER A 88 22.73 -12.94 6.18
N MET A 89 23.92 -13.35 5.76
CA MET A 89 25.06 -13.69 6.63
C MET A 89 25.57 -12.47 7.41
N ARG A 90 25.64 -11.31 6.75
CA ARG A 90 25.82 -9.97 7.34
C ARG A 90 24.66 -9.08 6.91
N TYR A 91 24.44 -7.97 7.60
CA TYR A 91 23.46 -7.00 7.13
C TYR A 91 23.85 -6.46 5.75
N ASN A 92 23.00 -6.73 4.75
CA ASN A 92 23.14 -6.26 3.36
C ASN A 92 24.43 -6.71 2.65
N ASP A 93 25.00 -7.88 2.99
CA ASP A 93 25.97 -8.56 2.10
C ASP A 93 25.28 -9.42 1.03
N PHE A 94 23.96 -9.57 1.15
CA PHE A 94 23.05 -10.30 0.24
C PHE A 94 23.37 -11.78 0.07
N VAL A 95 24.27 -12.33 0.89
CA VAL A 95 24.55 -13.77 0.95
C VAL A 95 23.55 -14.39 1.91
N VAL A 96 22.61 -15.19 1.43
CA VAL A 96 21.56 -15.79 2.26
C VAL A 96 22.16 -16.72 3.32
N ASP A 97 21.69 -16.60 4.57
CA ASP A 97 22.05 -17.54 5.66
C ASP A 97 21.34 -18.88 5.43
N GLU A 98 22.08 -19.87 4.92
CA GLU A 98 21.54 -21.19 4.59
C GLU A 98 21.06 -22.00 5.80
N GLU A 99 21.40 -21.63 7.04
CA GLU A 99 20.78 -22.27 8.20
C GLU A 99 19.35 -21.77 8.43
N ARG A 100 19.11 -20.48 8.14
CA ARG A 100 17.76 -19.89 8.20
C ARG A 100 16.94 -20.25 6.97
N TYR A 101 17.58 -20.28 5.81
CA TYR A 101 16.97 -20.54 4.51
C TYR A 101 17.75 -21.63 3.76
N PRO A 102 17.58 -22.92 4.13
CA PRO A 102 18.29 -24.02 3.51
C PRO A 102 17.95 -24.15 2.04
N ASN A 103 18.95 -24.43 1.20
CA ASN A 103 18.82 -24.50 -0.27
C ASN A 103 18.09 -23.27 -0.84
N PRO A 104 18.63 -22.05 -0.64
CA PRO A 104 17.89 -20.81 -0.86
C PRO A 104 17.36 -20.68 -2.30
N ALA A 105 18.13 -21.10 -3.30
CA ALA A 105 17.68 -21.15 -4.70
C ALA A 105 16.38 -21.95 -4.89
N GLU A 106 16.26 -23.09 -4.20
CA GLU A 106 15.06 -23.93 -4.25
C GLU A 106 13.91 -23.32 -3.43
N PHE A 107 14.20 -22.72 -2.27
CA PHE A 107 13.21 -22.04 -1.46
C PHE A 107 12.53 -20.88 -2.21
N PHE A 108 13.32 -19.96 -2.77
CA PHE A 108 12.78 -18.84 -3.54
C PHE A 108 12.11 -19.32 -4.85
N GLY A 109 12.71 -20.30 -5.53
CA GLY A 109 12.11 -20.92 -6.70
C GLY A 109 10.77 -21.62 -6.41
N ASP A 110 10.58 -22.18 -5.21
CA ASP A 110 9.29 -22.75 -4.79
C ASP A 110 8.23 -21.67 -4.61
N LEU A 111 8.57 -20.54 -3.98
CA LEU A 111 7.66 -19.41 -3.84
C LEU A 111 7.16 -18.93 -5.21
N GLU A 112 8.07 -18.75 -6.17
CA GLU A 112 7.73 -18.34 -7.53
C GLU A 112 6.82 -19.38 -8.23
N ARG A 113 7.16 -20.67 -8.17
CA ARG A 113 6.36 -21.75 -8.80
C ARG A 113 4.96 -21.87 -8.21
N ARG A 114 4.80 -21.54 -6.93
CA ARG A 114 3.50 -21.48 -6.24
C ARG A 114 2.72 -20.18 -6.53
N GLY A 115 3.33 -19.24 -7.26
CA GLY A 115 2.71 -18.00 -7.70
C GLY A 115 2.83 -16.85 -6.70
N TYR A 116 3.68 -16.97 -5.69
CA TYR A 116 3.95 -15.89 -4.75
C TYR A 116 4.96 -14.90 -5.31
N ARG A 117 4.85 -13.65 -4.83
CA ARG A 117 5.80 -12.57 -5.06
C ARG A 117 6.69 -12.42 -3.84
N THR A 118 7.99 -12.25 -4.03
CA THR A 118 8.93 -12.15 -2.92
C THR A 118 9.47 -10.74 -2.80
N VAL A 119 9.37 -10.18 -1.59
CA VAL A 119 9.98 -8.90 -1.21
C VAL A 119 10.96 -9.16 -0.08
N LEU A 120 12.19 -8.68 -0.21
CA LEU A 120 13.20 -8.80 0.85
C LEU A 120 13.44 -7.45 1.52
N TRP A 121 13.75 -7.45 2.81
CA TRP A 121 14.17 -6.25 3.52
C TRP A 121 15.64 -5.92 3.25
N MET A 122 15.97 -4.64 3.10
CA MET A 122 17.34 -4.15 3.11
C MET A 122 17.43 -2.70 3.60
N THR A 123 18.65 -2.28 3.94
CA THR A 123 19.03 -0.87 4.09
C THR A 123 20.24 -0.55 3.22
N GLY A 124 20.68 0.71 3.21
CA GLY A 124 21.96 1.09 2.60
C GLY A 124 23.19 0.86 3.48
N MET A 125 23.09 0.16 4.62
CA MET A 125 24.18 0.04 5.60
C MET A 125 25.17 -1.08 5.24
N VAL A 126 26.45 -0.73 5.20
CA VAL A 126 27.58 -1.67 5.27
C VAL A 126 28.05 -1.72 6.72
N ASP A 127 27.74 -2.82 7.39
CA ASP A 127 28.01 -2.99 8.81
C ASP A 127 29.45 -3.40 9.11
N LYS A 128 29.99 -2.75 10.14
CA LYS A 128 31.21 -3.13 10.86
C LYS A 128 30.89 -4.15 11.95
N THR A 129 29.78 -3.93 12.66
CA THR A 129 29.30 -4.83 13.71
C THR A 129 27.79 -4.96 13.60
N SER A 130 27.28 -6.18 13.64
CA SER A 130 25.85 -6.50 13.54
C SER A 130 25.32 -7.08 14.86
N LYS A 131 24.03 -6.90 15.12
CA LYS A 131 23.36 -7.32 16.37
C LYS A 131 23.02 -8.82 16.39
N ASP A 132 22.46 -9.33 15.30
CA ASP A 132 21.68 -10.58 15.27
C ASP A 132 21.83 -11.38 13.96
N THR A 133 22.74 -10.99 13.06
CA THR A 133 23.14 -11.78 11.89
C THR A 133 24.12 -12.89 12.28
N ARG A 134 24.32 -13.86 11.37
CA ARG A 134 25.28 -14.95 11.56
C ARG A 134 26.70 -14.46 11.83
N ILE A 135 27.14 -13.52 11.02
CA ILE A 135 28.43 -12.86 11.13
C ILE A 135 28.19 -11.52 11.80
N GLN A 136 28.47 -11.46 13.11
CA GLN A 136 28.30 -10.24 13.91
C GLN A 136 29.50 -9.31 13.82
N ASP A 137 30.72 -9.85 13.72
CA ASP A 137 31.92 -9.08 13.46
C ASP A 137 32.17 -9.06 11.95
N SER A 138 31.98 -7.89 11.33
CA SER A 138 32.13 -7.65 9.90
C SER A 138 33.22 -6.62 9.63
N GLN A 139 34.21 -6.52 10.52
CA GLN A 139 35.33 -5.58 10.41
C GLN A 139 36.04 -5.69 9.05
N ASP A 140 36.29 -6.91 8.58
CA ASP A 140 36.95 -7.21 7.31
C ASP A 140 36.20 -6.62 6.11
N TRP A 141 34.89 -6.85 6.05
CA TRP A 141 34.02 -6.36 4.98
C TRP A 141 33.88 -4.83 5.01
N PHE A 142 33.75 -4.28 6.21
CA PHE A 142 33.68 -2.83 6.40
C PHE A 142 34.98 -2.12 6.00
N GLU A 143 36.13 -2.69 6.36
CA GLU A 143 37.45 -2.17 5.98
C GLU A 143 37.68 -2.27 4.47
N GLU A 144 37.24 -3.35 3.81
CA GLU A 144 37.30 -3.48 2.35
C GLU A 144 36.51 -2.36 1.67
N ALA A 145 35.25 -2.14 2.06
CA ALA A 145 34.41 -1.10 1.48
C ALA A 145 34.96 0.31 1.75
N THR A 146 35.52 0.53 2.95
CA THR A 146 36.18 1.78 3.33
C THR A 146 37.42 2.03 2.49
N ALA A 147 38.29 1.04 2.32
CA ALA A 147 39.52 1.13 1.54
C ALA A 147 39.27 1.41 0.06
N LYS A 148 38.16 0.90 -0.50
CA LYS A 148 37.71 1.19 -1.86
C LYS A 148 37.04 2.57 -2.01
N GLY A 149 36.79 3.29 -0.92
CA GLY A 149 36.09 4.58 -0.94
C GLY A 149 34.61 4.45 -1.29
N TYR A 150 33.99 3.32 -0.93
CA TYR A 150 32.60 3.02 -1.30
C TYR A 150 31.59 3.53 -0.27
N LEU A 151 32.04 4.04 0.88
CA LEU A 151 31.16 4.42 1.98
C LEU A 151 31.08 5.94 2.15
N VAL A 152 29.87 6.43 2.42
CA VAL A 152 29.60 7.81 2.81
C VAL A 152 30.40 8.16 4.08
N GLY A 153 30.85 9.41 4.17
CA GLY A 153 31.61 9.93 5.31
C GLY A 153 32.99 9.29 5.46
N ASN A 154 33.58 8.80 4.36
CA ASN A 154 34.86 8.09 4.32
C ASN A 154 34.87 6.89 5.30
N GLY A 155 33.76 6.16 5.38
CA GLY A 155 33.63 5.02 6.29
C GLY A 155 33.59 5.41 7.77
N THR A 156 33.24 6.66 8.13
CA THR A 156 33.00 7.01 9.53
C THR A 156 31.72 6.34 10.02
N PRO A 157 31.78 5.35 10.92
CA PRO A 157 30.61 4.55 11.26
C PRO A 157 29.59 5.35 12.07
N THR A 158 28.31 5.06 11.81
CA THR A 158 27.14 5.51 12.57
C THR A 158 26.56 4.30 13.30
N LYS A 159 26.16 4.49 14.56
CA LYS A 159 25.40 3.48 15.29
C LYS A 159 23.94 3.54 14.85
N TRP A 160 23.35 2.37 14.60
CA TRP A 160 21.94 2.20 14.23
C TRP A 160 21.33 1.02 15.01
N TRP A 161 20.05 0.71 14.80
CA TRP A 161 19.32 -0.25 15.67
C TRP A 161 19.74 -1.71 15.48
N LYS A 162 20.36 -2.05 14.35
CA LYS A 162 20.91 -3.39 14.07
C LYS A 162 22.43 -3.49 14.18
N GLY A 163 23.14 -2.41 14.51
CA GLY A 163 24.59 -2.48 14.55
C GLY A 163 25.32 -1.14 14.51
N SER A 164 26.50 -1.17 13.89
CA SER A 164 27.29 0.02 13.55
C SER A 164 27.94 -0.19 12.20
N GLY A 165 27.81 0.80 11.31
CA GLY A 165 28.25 0.71 9.93
C GLY A 165 28.25 2.07 9.26
N SER A 166 28.44 2.12 7.94
CA SER A 166 28.28 3.34 7.16
C SER A 166 27.49 3.04 5.89
N LEU A 167 26.80 4.06 5.42
CA LEU A 167 25.97 3.98 4.23
C LEU A 167 26.82 3.81 2.97
N ILE A 168 26.38 2.96 2.05
CA ILE A 168 26.95 2.85 0.70
C ILE A 168 26.82 4.18 -0.05
N ASP A 169 27.85 4.60 -0.78
CA ASP A 169 27.83 5.84 -1.54
C ASP A 169 27.19 5.66 -2.93
N TYR A 170 25.88 5.88 -3.02
CA TYR A 170 25.14 5.87 -4.30
C TYR A 170 25.63 6.91 -5.33
N SER A 171 26.43 7.89 -4.93
CA SER A 171 27.01 8.85 -5.87
C SER A 171 28.28 8.33 -6.57
N ASN A 172 28.88 7.25 -6.05
CA ASN A 172 30.06 6.57 -6.58
C ASN A 172 29.64 5.40 -7.52
N PRO A 173 29.88 5.49 -8.84
CA PRO A 173 29.50 4.43 -9.78
C PRO A 173 30.12 3.06 -9.48
N GLU A 174 31.36 3.01 -9.00
CA GLU A 174 32.03 1.74 -8.67
C GLU A 174 31.47 1.12 -7.38
N ALA A 175 31.08 1.95 -6.40
CA ALA A 175 30.40 1.49 -5.19
C ALA A 175 29.03 0.90 -5.53
N VAL A 176 28.25 1.59 -6.36
CA VAL A 176 26.94 1.13 -6.83
C VAL A 176 27.06 -0.18 -7.62
N LYS A 177 28.07 -0.29 -8.49
CA LYS A 177 28.35 -1.52 -9.24
C LYS A 177 28.68 -2.69 -8.31
N TRP A 178 29.51 -2.45 -7.28
CA TRP A 178 29.85 -3.46 -6.28
C TRP A 178 28.63 -3.89 -5.48
N TRP A 179 27.83 -2.93 -5.01
CA TRP A 179 26.60 -3.15 -4.27
C TRP A 179 25.58 -3.99 -5.04
N ARG A 180 25.24 -3.56 -6.27
CA ARG A 180 24.31 -4.26 -7.16
C ARG A 180 24.81 -5.65 -7.57
N GLY A 181 26.12 -5.81 -7.74
CA GLY A 181 26.72 -7.11 -8.01
C GLY A 181 26.45 -8.14 -6.92
N MET A 182 26.38 -7.72 -5.65
CA MET A 182 26.03 -8.61 -4.54
C MET A 182 24.53 -8.95 -4.52
N GLN A 183 23.66 -8.03 -4.94
CA GLN A 183 22.22 -8.27 -5.03
C GLN A 183 21.83 -9.28 -6.11
N GLN A 184 22.67 -9.48 -7.14
CA GLN A 184 22.32 -10.28 -8.32
C GLN A 184 21.84 -11.70 -7.96
N GLN A 185 22.42 -12.31 -6.92
CA GLN A 185 22.04 -13.65 -6.48
C GLN A 185 20.54 -13.79 -6.18
N VAL A 186 19.95 -12.83 -5.45
CA VAL A 186 18.53 -12.89 -5.10
C VAL A 186 17.63 -12.48 -6.26
N PHE A 187 18.11 -11.63 -7.18
CA PHE A 187 17.40 -11.36 -8.44
C PHE A 187 17.35 -12.59 -9.34
N ASP A 188 18.45 -13.34 -9.45
CA ASP A 188 18.52 -14.60 -10.20
C ASP A 188 17.57 -15.66 -9.63
N TRP A 189 17.13 -15.51 -8.37
CA TRP A 189 16.13 -16.35 -7.71
C TRP A 189 14.71 -15.77 -7.72
N GLY A 190 14.45 -14.73 -8.50
CA GLY A 190 13.09 -14.23 -8.74
C GLY A 190 12.60 -13.17 -7.75
N LEU A 191 13.50 -12.36 -7.18
CA LEU A 191 13.09 -11.24 -6.33
C LEU A 191 12.17 -10.24 -7.07
N ASP A 192 11.04 -9.88 -6.46
CA ASP A 192 10.05 -8.95 -7.02
C ASP A 192 10.11 -7.55 -6.41
N GLY A 193 10.75 -7.39 -5.25
CA GLY A 193 10.84 -6.08 -4.61
C GLY A 193 11.81 -5.99 -3.44
N TRP A 194 12.13 -4.75 -3.07
CA TRP A 194 12.84 -4.42 -1.83
C TRP A 194 11.92 -3.68 -0.85
N LYS A 195 11.88 -4.08 0.42
CA LYS A 195 11.48 -3.22 1.53
C LYS A 195 12.69 -2.38 1.92
N LEU A 196 12.68 -1.13 1.48
CA LEU A 196 13.77 -0.19 1.61
C LEU A 196 13.67 0.59 2.92
N ASP A 197 14.40 0.15 3.94
CA ASP A 197 14.34 0.70 5.29
C ASP A 197 15.59 1.52 5.66
N GLY A 198 15.57 2.19 6.82
CA GLY A 198 16.78 2.70 7.48
C GLY A 198 17.57 3.77 6.75
N THR A 199 17.00 4.47 5.78
CA THR A 199 17.67 5.62 5.13
C THR A 199 17.19 6.97 5.62
N GLY A 200 16.07 7.03 6.34
CA GLY A 200 15.72 8.20 7.14
C GLY A 200 16.74 8.39 8.27
N THR A 201 17.23 9.62 8.44
CA THR A 201 17.99 10.09 9.62
C THR A 201 19.44 9.58 9.80
N PHE A 202 19.93 8.56 9.08
CA PHE A 202 21.32 8.07 9.31
C PHE A 202 22.40 8.71 8.44
N CYS A 203 22.04 9.35 7.33
CA CYS A 203 22.97 10.16 6.54
C CYS A 203 23.20 11.53 7.20
N VAL A 204 23.70 11.53 8.43
CA VAL A 204 23.98 12.71 9.25
C VAL A 204 25.39 12.61 9.84
N ALA A 205 26.11 13.72 9.92
CA ALA A 205 27.33 13.81 10.72
C ALA A 205 26.98 14.28 12.14
N ARG A 206 27.96 14.21 13.06
CA ARG A 206 27.83 14.78 14.40
C ARG A 206 28.98 15.74 14.67
N PHE A 207 28.66 16.97 15.06
CA PHE A 207 29.64 17.98 15.47
C PHE A 207 29.26 18.51 16.86
N GLY A 208 30.11 18.30 17.87
CA GLY A 208 29.81 18.69 19.25
C GLY A 208 28.54 18.04 19.82
N GLY A 209 28.15 16.86 19.31
CA GLY A 209 26.91 16.15 19.68
C GLY A 209 25.66 16.57 18.90
N LEU A 210 25.71 17.67 18.15
CA LEU A 210 24.61 18.13 17.30
C LEU A 210 24.64 17.39 15.95
N PRO A 211 23.48 16.92 15.43
CA PRO A 211 23.41 16.33 14.12
C PRO A 211 23.67 17.41 13.06
N VAL A 212 24.44 17.09 12.03
CA VAL A 212 24.66 17.93 10.86
C VAL A 212 24.09 17.16 9.67
N PRO A 213 23.09 17.71 8.93
CA PRO A 213 22.35 16.98 7.91
C PRO A 213 23.13 16.85 6.59
N TYR A 214 24.44 16.64 6.69
CA TYR A 214 25.35 16.47 5.57
C TYR A 214 26.40 15.41 5.87
N ARG A 215 26.83 14.72 4.82
CA ARG A 215 27.98 13.82 4.83
C ARG A 215 28.79 14.00 3.54
N MET A 216 30.07 13.66 3.59
CA MET A 216 30.92 13.64 2.41
C MET A 216 30.66 12.37 1.58
N THR A 217 30.62 12.50 0.26
CA THR A 217 30.59 11.40 -0.70
C THR A 217 31.72 11.57 -1.72
N SER A 218 31.87 10.62 -2.64
CA SER A 218 32.79 10.70 -3.78
C SER A 218 32.57 11.94 -4.68
N LYS A 219 31.36 12.51 -4.67
CA LYS A 219 31.00 13.71 -5.44
C LYS A 219 30.90 14.99 -4.61
N GLY A 220 31.28 14.96 -3.34
CA GLY A 220 31.24 16.10 -2.43
C GLY A 220 30.20 15.97 -1.32
N LEU A 221 29.76 17.09 -0.74
CA LEU A 221 28.78 17.06 0.33
C LEU A 221 27.40 16.68 -0.21
N ILE A 222 26.77 15.67 0.39
CA ILE A 222 25.37 15.31 0.19
C ILE A 222 24.58 15.64 1.45
N SER A 223 23.36 16.14 1.30
CA SER A 223 22.44 16.28 2.42
C SER A 223 21.82 14.94 2.80
N THR A 224 21.30 14.82 4.03
CA THR A 224 20.51 13.65 4.46
C THR A 224 19.40 13.34 3.46
N ARG A 225 18.68 14.38 3.04
CA ARG A 225 17.60 14.26 2.05
C ARG A 225 18.09 13.89 0.65
N GLY A 226 19.20 14.47 0.19
CA GLY A 226 19.78 14.14 -1.10
C GLY A 226 20.19 12.67 -1.18
N TYR A 227 20.67 12.11 -0.06
CA TYR A 227 20.97 10.69 0.05
C TYR A 227 19.70 9.83 -0.02
N MET A 228 18.63 10.21 0.68
CA MET A 228 17.34 9.51 0.62
C MET A 228 16.81 9.44 -0.82
N ASP A 229 16.84 10.56 -1.54
CA ASP A 229 16.43 10.62 -2.95
C ASP A 229 17.23 9.65 -3.83
N LEU A 230 18.56 9.60 -3.67
CA LEU A 230 19.41 8.67 -4.42
C LEU A 230 19.12 7.23 -4.06
N TYR A 231 19.01 6.90 -2.78
CA TYR A 231 18.75 5.53 -2.32
C TYR A 231 17.50 4.94 -2.96
N TYR A 232 16.34 5.60 -2.80
CA TYR A 232 15.08 5.07 -3.30
C TYR A 232 15.06 5.01 -4.84
N ARG A 233 15.57 6.04 -5.53
CA ARG A 233 15.60 6.07 -7.00
C ARG A 233 16.57 5.04 -7.58
N GLU A 234 17.79 4.96 -7.06
CA GLU A 234 18.80 4.05 -7.60
C GLU A 234 18.43 2.58 -7.42
N GLU A 235 17.83 2.22 -6.28
CA GLU A 235 17.37 0.86 -6.03
C GLU A 235 16.11 0.53 -6.85
N TYR A 236 15.13 1.44 -6.92
CA TYR A 236 13.95 1.22 -7.74
C TYR A 236 14.28 1.07 -9.23
N GLN A 237 15.11 1.96 -9.78
CA GLN A 237 15.53 1.90 -11.18
C GLN A 237 16.37 0.65 -11.47
N HIS A 238 17.23 0.22 -10.54
CA HIS A 238 17.98 -1.01 -10.72
C HIS A 238 17.06 -2.23 -10.75
N GLY A 239 16.14 -2.36 -9.79
CA GLY A 239 15.21 -3.48 -9.75
C GLY A 239 14.35 -3.56 -11.01
N LEU A 240 13.94 -2.42 -11.59
CA LEU A 240 13.24 -2.39 -12.88
C LEU A 240 14.07 -2.94 -14.07
N THR A 241 15.40 -2.91 -13.99
CA THR A 241 16.26 -3.57 -14.99
C THR A 241 16.30 -5.09 -14.86
N GLN A 242 15.96 -5.62 -13.67
CA GLN A 242 15.93 -7.04 -13.36
C GLN A 242 14.52 -7.62 -13.59
N ASN A 243 13.49 -6.88 -13.18
CA ASN A 243 12.08 -7.25 -13.29
C ASN A 243 11.25 -6.01 -13.68
N PRO A 244 10.54 -6.00 -14.83
CA PRO A 244 9.75 -4.84 -15.25
C PRO A 244 8.52 -4.57 -14.37
N GLU A 245 8.14 -5.51 -13.50
CA GLU A 245 7.12 -5.35 -12.48
C GLU A 245 7.73 -5.18 -11.07
N PHE A 246 9.02 -4.85 -10.97
CA PHE A 246 9.68 -4.63 -9.69
C PHE A 246 9.03 -3.49 -8.90
N ILE A 247 8.98 -3.64 -7.58
CA ILE A 247 8.54 -2.59 -6.67
C ILE A 247 9.58 -2.29 -5.60
N THR A 248 9.47 -1.10 -5.02
CA THR A 248 10.00 -0.83 -3.70
C THR A 248 8.82 -0.64 -2.76
N LEU A 249 8.84 -1.35 -1.63
CA LEU A 249 8.08 -0.95 -0.46
C LEU A 249 8.94 0.10 0.23
N ALA A 250 8.46 1.35 0.24
CA ALA A 250 9.18 2.51 0.74
C ALA A 250 8.43 3.18 1.90
N ARG A 251 9.17 3.83 2.81
CA ARG A 251 8.51 4.58 3.89
C ARG A 251 7.96 5.89 3.32
N SER A 252 6.67 6.16 3.56
CA SER A 252 6.01 7.41 3.15
C SER A 252 6.17 8.48 4.22
N LEU A 253 5.10 9.00 4.83
CA LEU A 253 5.21 9.73 6.09
C LEU A 253 5.21 8.75 7.24
N ASP A 254 6.10 8.97 8.19
CA ASP A 254 5.93 8.55 9.58
C ASP A 254 6.15 9.79 10.46
N ARG A 255 5.46 9.85 11.59
CA ARG A 255 5.72 10.80 12.69
C ARG A 255 5.98 12.23 12.18
N TYR A 256 6.74 13.05 12.90
CA TYR A 256 6.96 14.47 12.55
C TYR A 256 8.32 14.80 11.93
N ALA A 257 9.21 13.82 11.73
CA ALA A 257 10.61 14.08 11.35
C ALA A 257 10.76 14.55 9.90
N HIS A 258 10.00 13.96 8.97
CA HIS A 258 10.08 14.25 7.54
C HIS A 258 8.70 14.61 7.00
N ILE A 259 8.27 15.86 7.21
CA ILE A 259 6.93 16.39 6.88
C ILE A 259 6.52 16.32 5.39
N GLU A 260 7.43 15.93 4.50
CA GLU A 260 7.19 15.72 3.06
C GLU A 260 7.36 14.26 2.61
N GLY A 261 7.55 13.34 3.56
CA GLY A 261 7.78 11.92 3.33
C GLY A 261 9.25 11.55 3.25
N PHE A 262 9.54 10.28 3.49
CA PHE A 262 10.88 9.73 3.50
C PHE A 262 11.35 9.39 2.09
N ALA A 263 10.50 8.78 1.27
CA ALA A 263 10.82 8.44 -0.10
C ALA A 263 10.33 9.52 -1.09
N PRO A 264 10.94 9.65 -2.28
CA PRO A 264 10.40 10.49 -3.33
C PRO A 264 9.26 9.74 -4.04
N ILE A 265 8.16 10.44 -4.38
CA ILE A 265 6.92 9.80 -4.88
C ILE A 265 7.20 8.99 -6.16
N ASP A 266 8.08 9.49 -7.03
CA ASP A 266 8.50 8.88 -8.31
C ASP A 266 9.35 7.60 -8.17
N ALA A 267 9.68 7.18 -6.95
CA ALA A 267 10.38 5.91 -6.68
C ALA A 267 9.73 5.09 -5.56
N SER A 268 8.43 5.32 -5.32
CA SER A 268 7.69 4.72 -4.20
C SER A 268 6.36 4.12 -4.67
N PRO A 269 6.38 3.04 -5.48
CA PRO A 269 5.17 2.39 -5.99
C PRO A 269 4.30 1.79 -4.89
N VAL A 270 4.87 1.41 -3.74
CA VAL A 270 4.14 0.88 -2.58
C VAL A 270 4.72 1.50 -1.31
N ASN A 271 3.85 1.85 -0.35
CA ASN A 271 4.28 2.60 0.82
C ASN A 271 3.70 2.09 2.14
N TRP A 272 4.52 2.11 3.19
CA TRP A 272 4.06 1.97 4.58
C TRP A 272 4.39 3.22 5.41
N VAL A 273 3.79 3.32 6.60
CA VAL A 273 3.88 4.49 7.50
C VAL A 273 4.73 4.24 8.75
N GLY A 274 5.67 3.29 8.67
CA GLY A 274 6.60 2.98 9.76
C GLY A 274 6.02 2.08 10.84
N ASP A 275 6.68 2.11 11.99
CA ASP A 275 6.46 1.17 13.08
C ASP A 275 5.40 1.74 14.03
N ASN A 276 4.25 1.06 14.07
CA ASN A 276 3.11 1.37 14.95
C ASN A 276 2.96 0.32 16.04
N ASP A 277 2.38 0.69 17.19
CA ASP A 277 2.14 -0.26 18.26
C ASP A 277 0.75 -0.91 18.16
N HIS A 278 0.58 -2.06 18.84
CA HIS A 278 -0.70 -2.76 19.05
C HIS A 278 -1.65 -1.98 19.98
N GLN A 279 -1.87 -0.70 19.68
CA GLN A 279 -2.63 0.28 20.46
C GLN A 279 -3.59 1.06 19.57
N TRP A 280 -4.54 1.78 20.18
CA TRP A 280 -5.50 2.61 19.45
C TRP A 280 -5.00 4.03 19.21
N SER A 281 -4.36 4.63 20.22
CA SER A 281 -4.24 6.09 20.31
C SER A 281 -3.03 6.67 19.57
N LEU A 282 -3.12 7.95 19.18
CA LEU A 282 -1.98 8.71 18.64
C LEU A 282 -0.78 8.72 19.60
N LYS A 283 -1.04 8.86 20.91
CA LYS A 283 -0.01 9.00 21.93
C LYS A 283 0.86 7.74 22.05
N GLU A 284 0.25 6.59 21.80
CA GLU A 284 0.90 5.29 21.82
C GLU A 284 1.25 4.82 20.41
N GLU A 285 1.24 5.71 19.42
CA GLU A 285 1.69 5.42 18.06
C GLU A 285 0.91 4.26 17.40
N GLY A 286 -0.37 4.09 17.78
CA GLY A 286 -1.26 3.02 17.34
C GLY A 286 -2.11 3.34 16.11
N LEU A 287 -3.34 2.81 16.03
CA LEU A 287 -4.23 2.93 14.86
C LEU A 287 -4.45 4.35 14.40
N GLU A 288 -4.66 5.23 15.37
CA GLU A 288 -4.91 6.62 15.08
C GLU A 288 -3.69 7.33 14.45
N GLU A 289 -2.46 6.94 14.82
CA GLU A 289 -1.22 7.45 14.19
C GLU A 289 -1.08 6.93 12.77
N ALA A 290 -1.20 5.61 12.56
CA ALA A 290 -1.14 5.01 11.23
C ALA A 290 -2.17 5.62 10.28
N LEU A 291 -3.41 5.78 10.73
CA LEU A 291 -4.49 6.42 9.98
C LEU A 291 -4.17 7.88 9.65
N THR A 292 -3.59 8.62 10.59
CA THR A 292 -3.15 10.01 10.38
C THR A 292 -2.09 10.08 9.29
N ASP A 293 -1.07 9.24 9.38
CA ASP A 293 0.07 9.26 8.46
C ASP A 293 -0.29 8.72 7.07
N ILE A 294 -1.16 7.71 6.97
CA ILE A 294 -1.69 7.23 5.69
C ILE A 294 -2.46 8.35 4.99
N LEU A 295 -3.38 9.01 5.69
CA LEU A 295 -4.18 10.08 5.09
C LEU A 295 -3.35 11.34 4.78
N ARG A 296 -2.32 11.64 5.58
CA ARG A 296 -1.36 12.72 5.23
C ARG A 296 -0.55 12.35 4.00
N SER A 297 -0.09 11.11 3.88
CA SER A 297 0.67 10.61 2.73
C SER A 297 -0.18 10.67 1.47
N ALA A 298 -1.45 10.29 1.56
CA ALA A 298 -2.40 10.40 0.46
C ALA A 298 -2.59 11.85 -0.03
N ARG A 299 -2.61 12.85 0.88
CA ARG A 299 -2.64 14.28 0.49
C ARG A 299 -1.37 14.75 -0.21
N LEU A 300 -0.22 14.14 0.10
CA LEU A 300 1.04 14.47 -0.56
C LEU A 300 1.15 13.88 -1.96
N GLY A 301 0.35 12.86 -2.29
CA GLY A 301 0.30 12.25 -3.62
C GLY A 301 0.80 10.80 -3.68
N TYR A 302 1.16 10.19 -2.55
CA TYR A 302 1.39 8.75 -2.52
C TYR A 302 0.07 8.03 -2.83
N CYS A 303 0.10 7.07 -3.76
CA CYS A 303 -1.12 6.44 -4.25
C CYS A 303 -1.44 5.11 -3.56
N VAL A 304 -0.42 4.30 -3.33
CA VAL A 304 -0.54 2.98 -2.71
C VAL A 304 0.15 3.05 -1.35
N ILE A 305 -0.65 3.14 -0.29
CA ILE A 305 -0.19 3.34 1.09
C ILE A 305 -1.00 2.42 2.00
N GLY A 306 -0.36 1.94 3.06
CA GLY A 306 -0.99 1.21 4.16
C GLY A 306 -0.10 1.22 5.40
N SER A 307 -0.37 0.32 6.33
CA SER A 307 0.47 0.05 7.50
C SER A 307 0.51 -1.46 7.76
N ASP A 308 1.35 -1.87 8.70
CA ASP A 308 1.21 -3.19 9.31
C ASP A 308 -0.16 -3.30 9.98
N ASN A 309 -0.92 -4.32 9.58
CA ASN A 309 -2.25 -4.56 10.07
C ASN A 309 -2.21 -4.89 11.57
N ALA A 310 -2.88 -4.08 12.39
CA ALA A 310 -2.85 -4.12 13.85
C ALA A 310 -1.52 -3.67 14.50
N GLY A 311 -0.66 -2.96 13.76
CA GLY A 311 0.62 -2.45 14.25
C GLY A 311 1.74 -3.49 14.18
N TYR A 312 2.99 -3.03 14.24
CA TYR A 312 4.19 -3.84 14.16
C TYR A 312 4.58 -4.47 15.51
N SER A 313 4.42 -3.76 16.63
CA SER A 313 4.97 -4.23 17.93
C SER A 313 4.13 -3.88 19.16
N GLY A 314 4.50 -4.42 20.32
CA GLY A 314 3.89 -4.07 21.61
C GLY A 314 3.38 -5.27 22.40
N GLY A 315 2.31 -5.06 23.16
CA GLY A 315 1.66 -6.10 23.97
C GLY A 315 0.82 -7.09 23.14
N ALA A 316 -0.05 -7.86 23.79
CA ALA A 316 -0.97 -8.72 23.04
C ALA A 316 -1.95 -7.90 22.19
N ILE A 317 -2.12 -8.27 20.91
CA ILE A 317 -3.00 -7.58 19.96
C ILE A 317 -4.48 -7.74 20.39
N PRO A 318 -5.18 -6.65 20.76
CA PRO A 318 -6.59 -6.72 21.13
C PRO A 318 -7.47 -7.17 19.96
N VAL A 319 -8.53 -7.93 20.26
CA VAL A 319 -9.49 -8.48 19.26
C VAL A 319 -10.10 -7.37 18.39
N ASN A 320 -10.70 -6.36 19.03
CA ASN A 320 -11.33 -5.25 18.32
C ASN A 320 -10.33 -4.47 17.47
N LEU A 321 -9.10 -4.28 17.97
CA LEU A 321 -8.05 -3.57 17.26
C LEU A 321 -7.68 -4.32 15.98
N PHE A 322 -7.40 -5.63 16.09
CA PHE A 322 -7.06 -6.47 14.94
C PHE A 322 -8.14 -6.39 13.84
N ILE A 323 -9.41 -6.50 14.23
CA ILE A 323 -10.53 -6.40 13.30
C ILE A 323 -10.65 -5.00 12.70
N ARG A 324 -10.73 -3.93 13.50
CA ARG A 324 -10.92 -2.57 12.96
C ARG A 324 -9.76 -2.13 12.06
N TRP A 325 -8.55 -2.55 12.38
CA TRP A 325 -7.40 -2.29 11.52
C TRP A 325 -7.48 -3.08 10.22
N THR A 326 -7.88 -4.35 10.25
CA THR A 326 -8.08 -5.18 9.05
C THR A 326 -9.13 -4.55 8.12
N GLN A 327 -10.23 -4.07 8.71
CA GLN A 327 -11.29 -3.38 7.98
C GLN A 327 -10.78 -2.09 7.33
N PHE A 328 -9.94 -1.32 8.03
CA PHE A 328 -9.31 -0.13 7.47
C PHE A 328 -8.31 -0.47 6.35
N SER A 329 -7.44 -1.47 6.54
CA SER A 329 -6.47 -1.95 5.54
C SER A 329 -7.14 -2.44 4.26
N THR A 330 -8.37 -2.95 4.34
CA THR A 330 -9.17 -3.37 3.17
C THR A 330 -9.41 -2.21 2.20
N PHE A 331 -9.57 -0.99 2.73
CA PHE A 331 -9.77 0.24 1.96
C PHE A 331 -8.52 1.13 1.93
N CYS A 332 -7.34 0.50 2.06
CA CYS A 332 -6.04 1.09 1.76
C CYS A 332 -5.54 0.59 0.40
N GLY A 333 -4.48 1.20 -0.13
CA GLY A 333 -3.83 0.69 -1.34
C GLY A 333 -2.92 -0.51 -1.07
N LEU A 334 -2.37 -0.60 0.14
CA LEU A 334 -1.57 -1.72 0.62
C LEU A 334 -2.30 -2.43 1.77
N PHE A 335 -2.48 -3.74 1.62
CA PHE A 335 -2.89 -4.64 2.70
C PHE A 335 -1.70 -5.47 3.14
N LEU A 336 -1.08 -5.11 4.26
CA LEU A 336 0.11 -5.76 4.81
C LEU A 336 -0.20 -6.34 6.18
N ASN A 337 -0.21 -7.67 6.32
CA ASN A 337 -0.48 -8.35 7.58
C ASN A 337 0.78 -9.02 8.14
N GLY A 338 1.31 -8.50 9.23
CA GLY A 338 2.49 -9.05 9.89
C GLY A 338 3.10 -8.07 10.89
N GLY A 339 4.07 -8.56 11.65
CA GLY A 339 4.70 -7.87 12.76
C GLY A 339 5.11 -8.85 13.85
N HIS A 340 5.40 -8.34 15.04
CA HIS A 340 5.59 -9.14 16.24
C HIS A 340 4.27 -9.68 16.79
N GLY A 341 4.28 -10.90 17.33
CA GLY A 341 3.10 -11.49 17.94
C GLY A 341 2.10 -12.11 16.93
N VAL A 342 0.86 -12.33 17.39
CA VAL A 342 -0.09 -13.23 16.69
C VAL A 342 -0.93 -12.49 15.64
N HIS A 343 -0.33 -12.25 14.46
CA HIS A 343 -1.02 -11.71 13.28
C HIS A 343 -1.71 -12.77 12.42
N ALA A 344 -1.31 -14.04 12.54
CA ALA A 344 -1.88 -15.17 11.81
C ALA A 344 -3.37 -15.36 12.18
N PRO A 345 -4.32 -15.14 11.26
CA PRO A 345 -5.76 -15.12 11.61
C PRO A 345 -6.28 -16.46 12.14
N TRP A 346 -5.71 -17.58 11.70
CA TRP A 346 -6.13 -18.93 12.12
C TRP A 346 -5.66 -19.32 13.53
N LEU A 347 -4.76 -18.55 14.13
CA LEU A 347 -4.37 -18.71 15.53
C LEU A 347 -5.26 -17.90 16.48
N ARG A 348 -6.19 -17.10 15.92
CA ARG A 348 -7.16 -16.29 16.66
C ARG A 348 -8.50 -17.02 16.76
N SER A 349 -9.53 -16.37 17.30
CA SER A 349 -10.86 -17.00 17.37
C SER A 349 -11.44 -17.25 15.97
N LYS A 350 -12.37 -18.21 15.88
CA LYS A 350 -13.09 -18.50 14.63
C LYS A 350 -13.80 -17.27 14.08
N GLU A 351 -14.41 -16.45 14.95
CA GLU A 351 -15.07 -15.22 14.54
C GLU A 351 -14.09 -14.22 13.93
N GLU A 352 -12.92 -14.04 14.55
CA GLU A 352 -11.87 -13.17 14.01
C GLU A 352 -11.39 -13.65 12.64
N LEU A 353 -11.18 -14.96 12.47
CA LEU A 353 -10.79 -15.56 11.20
C LEU A 353 -11.83 -15.30 10.09
N GLU A 354 -13.13 -15.50 10.36
CA GLU A 354 -14.18 -15.31 9.35
C GLU A 354 -14.34 -13.83 8.95
N ILE A 355 -14.23 -12.91 9.92
CA ILE A 355 -14.26 -11.47 9.63
C ILE A 355 -13.02 -11.09 8.81
N TYR A 356 -11.82 -11.49 9.24
CA TYR A 356 -10.59 -11.24 8.49
C TYR A 356 -10.69 -11.79 7.06
N ARG A 357 -11.15 -13.03 6.89
CA ARG A 357 -11.32 -13.67 5.58
C ARG A 357 -12.22 -12.85 4.66
N THR A 358 -13.35 -12.38 5.17
CA THR A 358 -14.30 -11.57 4.41
C THR A 358 -13.66 -10.27 3.91
N PHE A 359 -12.94 -9.56 4.79
CA PHE A 359 -12.32 -8.28 4.47
C PHE A 359 -11.08 -8.43 3.57
N ALA A 360 -10.24 -9.45 3.79
CA ALA A 360 -9.09 -9.75 2.93
C ALA A 360 -9.54 -10.13 1.50
N TRP A 361 -10.61 -10.93 1.36
CA TRP A 361 -11.19 -11.20 0.03
C TRP A 361 -11.83 -9.97 -0.59
N LEU A 362 -12.51 -9.12 0.18
CA LEU A 362 -13.03 -7.86 -0.34
C LEU A 362 -11.92 -6.96 -0.90
N HIS A 363 -10.78 -6.85 -0.21
CA HIS A 363 -9.61 -6.13 -0.71
C HIS A 363 -9.14 -6.70 -2.05
N THR A 364 -9.00 -8.02 -2.13
CA THR A 364 -8.58 -8.74 -3.33
C THR A 364 -9.57 -8.54 -4.49
N GLU A 365 -10.87 -8.59 -4.20
CA GLU A 365 -11.93 -8.39 -5.20
C GLU A 365 -11.91 -6.97 -5.76
N LEU A 366 -11.53 -5.96 -4.96
CA LEU A 366 -11.45 -4.55 -5.36
C LEU A 366 -10.26 -4.19 -6.26
N ILE A 367 -9.35 -5.13 -6.56
CA ILE A 367 -8.15 -4.83 -7.36
C ILE A 367 -8.43 -4.15 -8.71
N PRO A 368 -9.43 -4.57 -9.52
CA PRO A 368 -9.72 -3.85 -10.76
C PRO A 368 -10.11 -2.39 -10.56
N TYR A 369 -10.84 -2.08 -9.47
CA TYR A 369 -11.19 -0.72 -9.08
C TYR A 369 -9.96 0.06 -8.59
N MET A 370 -9.18 -0.52 -7.67
CA MET A 370 -7.96 0.10 -7.14
C MET A 370 -6.94 0.37 -8.25
N TYR A 371 -6.66 -0.62 -9.10
CA TYR A 371 -5.69 -0.50 -10.19
C TYR A 371 -6.09 0.57 -11.21
N THR A 372 -7.39 0.74 -11.48
CA THR A 372 -7.87 1.84 -12.31
C THR A 372 -7.49 3.19 -11.71
N HIS A 373 -7.72 3.40 -10.42
CA HIS A 373 -7.34 4.65 -9.75
C HIS A 373 -5.82 4.84 -9.63
N VAL A 374 -5.06 3.76 -9.44
CA VAL A 374 -3.59 3.79 -9.45
C VAL A 374 -3.05 4.22 -10.82
N ALA A 375 -3.58 3.65 -11.90
CA ALA A 375 -3.20 4.04 -13.26
C ALA A 375 -3.58 5.50 -13.56
N LEU A 376 -4.77 5.94 -13.14
CA LEU A 376 -5.15 7.35 -13.27
C LEU A 376 -4.23 8.27 -12.46
N CYS A 377 -3.84 7.89 -11.24
CA CYS A 377 -2.93 8.68 -10.41
C CYS A 377 -1.54 8.79 -11.06
N HIS A 378 -1.03 7.70 -11.64
CA HIS A 378 0.19 7.70 -12.45
C HIS A 378 0.09 8.65 -13.66
N GLU A 379 -1.08 8.72 -14.30
CA GLU A 379 -1.38 9.63 -15.41
C GLU A 379 -1.61 11.11 -14.97
N GLY A 380 -1.37 11.44 -13.70
CA GLY A 380 -1.56 12.80 -13.14
C GLY A 380 -2.96 13.07 -12.60
N GLY A 381 -3.79 12.02 -12.47
CA GLY A 381 -5.09 12.04 -11.83
C GLY A 381 -5.01 12.12 -10.31
N LYS A 382 -6.13 11.80 -9.65
CA LYS A 382 -6.23 11.91 -8.19
C LYS A 382 -5.69 10.63 -7.51
N PRO A 383 -5.11 10.73 -6.31
CA PRO A 383 -4.75 9.57 -5.50
C PRO A 383 -5.95 8.68 -5.16
N LEU A 384 -5.69 7.39 -4.97
CA LEU A 384 -6.70 6.39 -4.58
C LEU A 384 -7.44 6.79 -3.29
N MET A 385 -6.73 7.26 -2.27
CA MET A 385 -7.32 7.75 -1.03
C MET A 385 -7.35 9.28 -1.01
N ARG A 386 -8.50 9.88 -0.70
CA ARG A 386 -8.65 11.34 -0.66
C ARG A 386 -9.31 11.79 0.63
N PRO A 387 -8.54 12.31 1.60
CA PRO A 387 -9.09 12.74 2.87
C PRO A 387 -10.17 13.82 2.73
N GLN A 388 -11.23 13.66 3.49
CA GLN A 388 -12.38 14.55 3.58
C GLN A 388 -12.50 15.11 5.00
N LYS A 389 -13.48 16.00 5.20
CA LYS A 389 -13.94 16.41 6.53
C LYS A 389 -15.20 15.61 6.90
N PRO A 390 -15.46 15.33 8.20
CA PRO A 390 -14.62 15.60 9.37
C PRO A 390 -13.45 14.63 9.48
N LYS A 391 -12.72 14.68 10.62
CA LYS A 391 -11.49 13.93 10.88
C LYS A 391 -11.61 12.45 10.44
N TYR A 392 -10.57 12.00 9.72
CA TYR A 392 -10.38 10.65 9.17
C TYR A 392 -11.38 10.13 8.15
N HIS A 393 -12.37 10.93 7.73
CA HIS A 393 -13.15 10.56 6.57
C HIS A 393 -12.27 10.62 5.32
N TYR A 394 -12.48 9.72 4.37
CA TYR A 394 -11.85 9.80 3.06
C TYR A 394 -12.72 9.18 1.97
N LEU A 395 -12.49 9.62 0.73
CA LEU A 395 -12.99 8.90 -0.42
C LEU A 395 -11.96 7.84 -0.82
N PHE A 396 -12.43 6.64 -1.12
CA PHE A 396 -11.64 5.56 -1.69
C PHE A 396 -12.03 5.38 -3.16
N GLY A 397 -11.12 5.77 -4.05
CA GLY A 397 -11.42 6.09 -5.43
C GLY A 397 -12.43 7.24 -5.53
N ASP A 398 -13.39 7.12 -6.45
CA ASP A 398 -14.46 8.11 -6.65
C ASP A 398 -15.82 7.71 -6.06
N ASP A 399 -16.01 6.43 -5.72
CA ASP A 399 -17.33 5.88 -5.46
C ASP A 399 -17.61 5.51 -4.00
N PHE A 400 -16.57 5.36 -3.17
CA PHE A 400 -16.69 5.01 -1.76
C PHE A 400 -16.36 6.17 -0.85
N LEU A 401 -17.18 6.37 0.19
CA LEU A 401 -16.83 7.14 1.38
C LEU A 401 -16.57 6.17 2.53
N VAL A 402 -15.42 6.33 3.17
CA VAL A 402 -14.99 5.52 4.33
C VAL A 402 -14.82 6.42 5.54
N ALA A 403 -15.36 5.98 6.68
CA ALA A 403 -15.23 6.66 7.97
C ALA A 403 -14.71 5.67 9.04
N PRO A 404 -13.39 5.45 9.13
CA PRO A 404 -12.82 4.42 9.99
C PRO A 404 -13.20 4.58 11.46
N ILE A 405 -13.32 3.44 12.15
CA ILE A 405 -13.40 3.34 13.60
C ILE A 405 -11.97 3.25 14.11
N TYR A 406 -11.52 4.27 14.83
CA TYR A 406 -10.12 4.45 15.25
C TYR A 406 -9.95 4.44 16.77
N GLU A 407 -10.98 4.04 17.50
CA GLU A 407 -11.01 3.90 18.96
C GLU A 407 -11.75 2.60 19.32
N ASP A 408 -11.55 2.10 20.55
CA ASP A 408 -12.18 0.86 21.02
C ASP A 408 -13.68 1.07 21.32
N SER A 409 -14.44 1.24 20.24
CA SER A 409 -15.86 1.54 20.22
C SER A 409 -16.52 0.85 19.04
N LEU A 410 -17.79 0.50 19.19
CA LEU A 410 -18.62 0.11 18.05
C LEU A 410 -19.25 1.33 17.38
N SER A 411 -19.28 2.47 18.06
CA SER A 411 -19.97 3.68 17.61
C SER A 411 -19.07 4.57 16.78
N ARG A 412 -19.63 5.18 15.73
CA ARG A 412 -18.93 6.16 14.90
C ARG A 412 -19.86 7.24 14.39
N GLU A 413 -19.44 8.50 14.57
CA GLU A 413 -20.02 9.63 13.85
C GLU A 413 -19.55 9.62 12.39
N VAL A 414 -20.51 9.64 11.47
CA VAL A 414 -20.30 9.66 10.03
C VAL A 414 -20.92 10.92 9.45
N THR A 415 -20.19 11.60 8.56
CA THR A 415 -20.73 12.70 7.75
C THR A 415 -20.68 12.33 6.28
N LEU A 416 -21.84 12.23 5.65
CA LEU A 416 -21.97 12.00 4.21
C LEU A 416 -21.96 13.35 3.48
N PRO A 417 -21.20 13.50 2.38
CA PRO A 417 -21.31 14.67 1.51
C PRO A 417 -22.62 14.63 0.70
N ALA A 418 -22.94 15.72 0.00
CA ALA A 418 -24.11 15.80 -0.86
C ALA A 418 -24.18 14.63 -1.87
N GLY A 419 -25.38 14.06 -2.03
CA GLY A 419 -25.62 12.89 -2.88
C GLY A 419 -26.34 11.77 -2.13
N ARG A 420 -26.69 10.70 -2.84
CA ARG A 420 -27.33 9.51 -2.26
C ARG A 420 -26.26 8.45 -2.04
N TRP A 421 -26.22 7.90 -0.84
CA TRP A 421 -25.20 6.97 -0.40
C TRP A 421 -25.86 5.70 0.14
N ARG A 422 -25.33 4.54 -0.22
CA ARG A 422 -25.78 3.23 0.24
C ARG A 422 -24.80 2.69 1.25
N TYR A 423 -25.29 2.22 2.39
CA TYR A 423 -24.43 1.56 3.36
C TYR A 423 -23.95 0.21 2.80
N TRP A 424 -22.63 0.01 2.65
CA TRP A 424 -22.05 -1.12 1.91
C TRP A 424 -22.52 -2.50 2.37
N PHE A 425 -22.59 -2.70 3.69
CA PHE A 425 -23.00 -3.99 4.28
C PHE A 425 -24.52 -4.20 4.28
N LYS A 426 -25.30 -3.17 3.93
CA LYS A 426 -26.76 -3.22 3.78
C LYS A 426 -27.20 -2.22 2.72
N ASP A 427 -26.87 -2.50 1.47
CA ASP A 427 -26.97 -1.54 0.36
C ASP A 427 -28.40 -1.22 -0.12
N ASP A 428 -29.42 -1.80 0.52
CA ASP A 428 -30.81 -1.34 0.47
C ASP A 428 -31.04 -0.07 1.31
N GLU A 429 -30.20 0.19 2.30
CA GLU A 429 -30.25 1.39 3.12
C GLU A 429 -29.63 2.57 2.37
N VAL A 430 -30.48 3.45 1.84
CA VAL A 430 -30.09 4.68 1.15
C VAL A 430 -30.19 5.87 2.11
N LEU A 431 -29.12 6.65 2.17
CA LEU A 431 -28.97 7.84 3.01
C LEU A 431 -28.73 9.06 2.11
N GLU A 432 -29.52 10.12 2.30
CA GLU A 432 -29.39 11.37 1.55
C GLU A 432 -28.43 12.34 2.26
N GLY A 433 -27.28 12.61 1.67
CA GLY A 433 -26.37 13.65 2.12
C GLY A 433 -26.71 15.03 1.54
N PRO A 434 -26.22 16.13 2.15
CA PRO A 434 -25.28 16.13 3.27
C PRO A 434 -25.99 15.86 4.59
N GLN A 435 -25.47 14.90 5.37
CA GLN A 435 -26.00 14.58 6.69
C GLN A 435 -24.91 14.05 7.61
N THR A 436 -25.07 14.28 8.92
CA THR A 436 -24.20 13.73 9.97
C THR A 436 -25.05 12.90 10.92
N PHE A 437 -24.60 11.71 11.25
CA PHE A 437 -25.28 10.79 12.18
C PHE A 437 -24.27 9.95 12.95
N VAL A 438 -24.71 9.41 14.08
CA VAL A 438 -23.94 8.45 14.88
C VAL A 438 -24.62 7.09 14.74
N ARG A 439 -23.83 6.05 14.51
CA ARG A 439 -24.31 4.68 14.36
C ARG A 439 -23.33 3.70 15.00
N ASP A 440 -23.88 2.60 15.50
CA ASP A 440 -23.08 1.46 15.94
C ASP A 440 -22.89 0.47 14.80
N TYR A 441 -21.68 -0.06 14.69
CA TYR A 441 -21.24 -1.00 13.68
C TYR A 441 -20.73 -2.25 14.40
N ALA A 442 -21.32 -3.41 14.12
CA ALA A 442 -20.80 -4.68 14.63
C ALA A 442 -19.36 -4.95 14.13
N LEU A 443 -18.66 -5.92 14.71
CA LEU A 443 -17.29 -6.24 14.29
C LEU A 443 -17.19 -6.78 12.86
N ASN A 444 -18.26 -7.38 12.33
CA ASN A 444 -18.35 -7.79 10.92
C ASN A 444 -18.84 -6.67 9.98
N GLU A 445 -19.04 -5.47 10.49
CA GLU A 445 -19.50 -4.29 9.75
C GLU A 445 -18.46 -3.17 9.84
N PHE A 446 -18.38 -2.31 8.81
CA PHE A 446 -17.47 -1.16 8.79
C PHE A 446 -18.15 0.05 8.14
N PRO A 447 -17.90 1.30 8.59
CA PRO A 447 -18.57 2.50 8.06
C PRO A 447 -18.07 2.84 6.64
N VAL A 448 -18.66 2.19 5.65
CA VAL A 448 -18.36 2.32 4.23
C VAL A 448 -19.66 2.56 3.48
N PHE A 449 -19.66 3.56 2.62
CA PHE A 449 -20.82 3.95 1.85
C PHE A 449 -20.45 4.07 0.38
N VAL A 450 -21.27 3.49 -0.49
CA VAL A 450 -21.10 3.58 -1.94
C VAL A 450 -22.15 4.54 -2.50
N ARG A 451 -21.75 5.46 -3.38
CA ARG A 451 -22.69 6.42 -3.95
C ARG A 451 -23.64 5.77 -4.96
N ASP A 452 -24.85 6.30 -5.09
CA ASP A 452 -25.69 6.07 -6.26
C ASP A 452 -24.96 6.56 -7.54
N GLY A 453 -25.16 5.83 -8.64
CA GLY A 453 -24.46 6.04 -9.91
C GLY A 453 -23.10 5.35 -10.02
N ALA A 454 -22.64 4.63 -9.00
CA ALA A 454 -21.36 3.93 -9.02
C ALA A 454 -21.36 2.68 -9.91
N ILE A 455 -20.21 2.41 -10.54
CA ILE A 455 -19.90 1.18 -11.28
C ILE A 455 -18.58 0.65 -10.73
N ILE A 456 -18.63 -0.44 -9.96
CA ILE A 456 -17.46 -0.99 -9.28
C ILE A 456 -17.01 -2.26 -10.01
N PRO A 457 -15.87 -2.25 -10.72
CA PRO A 457 -15.28 -3.46 -11.27
C PRO A 457 -14.60 -4.29 -10.18
N LEU A 458 -14.90 -5.58 -10.16
CA LEU A 458 -14.47 -6.54 -9.16
C LEU A 458 -13.96 -7.83 -9.80
N ASN A 459 -13.01 -8.49 -9.15
CA ASN A 459 -12.54 -9.84 -9.50
C ASN A 459 -13.01 -10.86 -8.44
N VAL A 460 -14.27 -11.28 -8.54
CA VAL A 460 -14.90 -12.17 -7.54
C VAL A 460 -14.59 -13.63 -7.85
N THR A 461 -14.01 -14.33 -6.88
CA THR A 461 -13.64 -15.76 -7.01
C THR A 461 -14.07 -16.62 -5.83
N ARG A 462 -14.59 -15.99 -4.76
CA ARG A 462 -15.01 -16.66 -3.53
C ARG A 462 -16.34 -16.10 -3.02
N PRO A 463 -17.09 -16.86 -2.20
CA PRO A 463 -18.41 -16.46 -1.75
C PRO A 463 -18.42 -15.56 -0.50
N TYR A 464 -17.26 -15.28 0.11
CA TYR A 464 -17.18 -14.68 1.45
C TYR A 464 -17.78 -13.28 1.55
N THR A 465 -17.73 -12.48 0.47
CA THR A 465 -18.31 -11.13 0.42
C THR A 465 -19.79 -11.12 0.00
N GLY A 466 -20.32 -12.26 -0.43
CA GLY A 466 -21.67 -12.38 -1.00
C GLY A 466 -21.85 -11.65 -2.34
N LEU A 467 -20.77 -11.21 -2.99
CA LEU A 467 -20.80 -10.54 -4.30
C LEU A 467 -20.74 -11.52 -5.47
N GLY A 468 -20.54 -12.81 -5.20
CA GLY A 468 -20.45 -13.89 -6.18
C GLY A 468 -19.96 -15.16 -5.52
N GLY A 469 -19.25 -15.99 -6.27
CA GLY A 469 -18.72 -17.26 -5.79
C GLY A 469 -17.64 -17.82 -6.72
N ARG A 470 -17.27 -19.09 -6.55
CA ARG A 470 -16.28 -19.76 -7.41
C ARG A 470 -16.69 -19.81 -8.88
N ASP A 471 -17.99 -19.82 -9.14
CA ASP A 471 -18.54 -19.74 -10.48
C ASP A 471 -18.34 -18.37 -11.14
N SER A 472 -17.98 -17.33 -10.39
CA SER A 472 -17.66 -15.99 -10.92
C SER A 472 -16.21 -15.89 -11.42
N GLU A 473 -15.37 -16.88 -11.13
CA GLU A 473 -13.98 -16.92 -11.55
C GLU A 473 -13.85 -16.86 -13.09
N GLY A 474 -12.91 -16.04 -13.56
CA GLY A 474 -12.71 -15.75 -14.99
C GLY A 474 -13.68 -14.72 -15.57
N PHE A 475 -14.58 -14.14 -14.76
CA PHE A 475 -15.44 -13.03 -15.16
C PHE A 475 -15.05 -11.74 -14.45
N LEU A 476 -15.04 -10.63 -15.18
CA LEU A 476 -15.08 -9.31 -14.58
C LEU A 476 -16.48 -9.07 -14.00
N THR A 477 -16.60 -8.87 -12.69
CA THR A 477 -17.88 -8.51 -12.08
C THR A 477 -18.03 -6.99 -12.09
N LEU A 478 -19.13 -6.48 -12.63
CA LEU A 478 -19.49 -5.06 -12.57
C LEU A 478 -20.67 -4.89 -11.61
N LEU A 479 -20.37 -4.38 -10.42
CA LEU A 479 -21.39 -4.02 -9.43
C LEU A 479 -21.91 -2.61 -9.74
N VAL A 480 -23.17 -2.51 -10.13
CA VAL A 480 -23.78 -1.28 -10.64
C VAL A 480 -24.87 -0.81 -9.72
N TYR A 481 -24.78 0.44 -9.26
CA TYR A 481 -25.80 1.17 -8.54
C TYR A 481 -26.38 2.25 -9.46
N PRO A 482 -27.44 1.99 -10.25
CA PRO A 482 -27.87 2.91 -11.30
C PRO A 482 -28.46 4.20 -10.73
N ASP A 483 -28.02 5.35 -11.24
CA ASP A 483 -28.61 6.66 -11.01
C ASP A 483 -28.23 7.63 -12.13
N GLY A 484 -29.23 8.03 -12.94
CA GLY A 484 -29.01 8.85 -14.13
C GLY A 484 -27.95 8.24 -15.08
N LYS A 485 -27.02 9.08 -15.52
CA LYS A 485 -25.92 8.67 -16.41
C LYS A 485 -24.61 8.56 -15.65
N SER A 486 -23.93 7.44 -15.81
CA SER A 486 -22.58 7.23 -15.26
C SER A 486 -21.70 6.41 -16.19
N ALA A 487 -20.39 6.50 -15.99
CA ALA A 487 -19.40 5.75 -16.74
C ALA A 487 -18.18 5.44 -15.88
N PHE A 488 -17.53 4.32 -16.16
CA PHE A 488 -16.27 3.92 -15.54
C PHE A 488 -15.35 3.31 -16.60
N GLU A 489 -14.15 3.85 -16.75
CA GLU A 489 -13.12 3.38 -17.68
C GLU A 489 -12.12 2.49 -16.94
N ILE A 490 -12.32 1.18 -17.02
CA ILE A 490 -11.55 0.19 -16.30
C ILE A 490 -10.21 0.02 -16.98
N ARG A 491 -9.12 0.42 -16.30
CA ARG A 491 -7.77 0.01 -16.71
C ARG A 491 -7.61 -1.45 -16.29
N ASN A 492 -7.52 -2.37 -17.24
CA ASN A 492 -7.54 -3.78 -16.90
C ASN A 492 -6.24 -4.21 -16.19
N PRO A 493 -6.31 -4.89 -15.02
CA PRO A 493 -5.13 -5.36 -14.30
C PRO A 493 -4.20 -6.27 -15.11
N ASP A 494 -4.73 -7.09 -16.01
CA ASP A 494 -3.94 -7.93 -16.92
C ASP A 494 -3.25 -7.15 -18.07
N LYS A 495 -3.28 -5.81 -18.02
CA LYS A 495 -2.67 -4.89 -19.00
C LYS A 495 -3.19 -5.05 -20.43
N SER A 496 -4.34 -5.72 -20.62
CA SER A 496 -4.97 -5.92 -21.93
C SER A 496 -5.53 -4.63 -22.57
N GLY A 497 -5.58 -3.52 -21.81
CA GLY A 497 -6.09 -2.23 -22.26
C GLY A 497 -7.28 -1.76 -21.42
N VAL A 498 -8.21 -1.03 -22.03
CA VAL A 498 -9.33 -0.38 -21.34
C VAL A 498 -10.65 -1.05 -21.69
N THR A 499 -11.47 -1.32 -20.67
CA THR A 499 -12.88 -1.71 -20.81
C THR A 499 -13.74 -0.60 -20.22
N THR A 500 -14.71 -0.09 -20.98
CA THR A 500 -15.56 1.01 -20.50
C THR A 500 -16.98 0.53 -20.28
N ALA A 501 -17.49 0.75 -19.08
CA ALA A 501 -18.89 0.51 -18.73
C ALA A 501 -19.62 1.86 -18.65
N ARG A 502 -20.77 1.98 -19.32
CA ARG A 502 -21.66 3.15 -19.23
C ARG A 502 -23.06 2.72 -18.84
N VAL A 503 -23.71 3.50 -17.98
CA VAL A 503 -25.06 3.28 -17.48
C VAL A 503 -25.90 4.51 -17.79
N ASP A 504 -27.13 4.28 -18.25
CA ASP A 504 -28.19 5.28 -18.40
C ASP A 504 -29.47 4.72 -17.77
N ALA A 505 -29.79 5.19 -16.58
CA ALA A 505 -30.98 4.82 -15.83
C ALA A 505 -32.05 5.89 -15.98
N SER A 506 -33.20 5.52 -16.55
CA SER A 506 -34.33 6.43 -16.76
C SER A 506 -35.67 5.73 -16.48
N GLY A 507 -36.42 6.28 -15.52
CA GLY A 507 -37.65 5.65 -15.03
C GLY A 507 -37.38 4.25 -14.50
N ASN A 508 -38.10 3.26 -15.02
CA ASN A 508 -37.91 1.85 -14.65
C ASN A 508 -36.88 1.11 -15.54
N SER A 509 -36.32 1.74 -16.58
CA SER A 509 -35.38 1.08 -17.49
C SER A 509 -33.93 1.45 -17.18
N VAL A 510 -33.04 0.47 -17.26
CA VAL A 510 -31.59 0.67 -17.15
C VAL A 510 -30.93 0.17 -18.42
N SER A 511 -30.23 1.06 -19.11
CA SER A 511 -29.38 0.70 -20.24
C SER A 511 -27.93 0.66 -19.81
N ILE A 512 -27.20 -0.39 -20.19
CA ILE A 512 -25.77 -0.55 -19.87
C ILE A 512 -25.02 -0.84 -21.17
N THR A 513 -23.88 -0.21 -21.40
CA THR A 513 -22.98 -0.57 -22.50
C THR A 513 -21.62 -0.96 -21.95
N VAL A 514 -21.08 -2.09 -22.40
CA VAL A 514 -19.72 -2.54 -22.10
C VAL A 514 -18.92 -2.59 -23.40
N GLU A 515 -17.95 -1.69 -23.54
CA GLU A 515 -17.18 -1.49 -24.77
C GLU A 515 -15.66 -1.51 -24.52
N GLY A 516 -14.88 -1.43 -25.60
CA GLY A 516 -13.41 -1.50 -25.55
C GLY A 516 -12.92 -2.95 -25.56
N VAL A 517 -11.99 -3.29 -24.66
CA VAL A 517 -11.52 -4.67 -24.51
C VAL A 517 -12.67 -5.54 -24.01
N LYS A 518 -13.04 -6.54 -24.81
CA LYS A 518 -14.13 -7.44 -24.48
C LYS A 518 -13.67 -8.53 -23.52
N LYS A 519 -14.25 -8.54 -22.32
CA LYS A 519 -14.06 -9.60 -21.32
C LYS A 519 -15.37 -10.30 -20.99
N PRO A 520 -15.35 -11.61 -20.73
CA PRO A 520 -16.42 -12.27 -20.00
C PRO A 520 -16.71 -11.48 -18.72
N HIS A 521 -17.97 -11.17 -18.48
CA HIS A 521 -18.36 -10.36 -17.34
C HIS A 521 -19.70 -10.78 -16.73
N ILE A 522 -19.89 -10.38 -15.48
CA ILE A 522 -21.14 -10.51 -14.74
C ILE A 522 -21.61 -9.11 -14.38
N LEU A 523 -22.79 -8.71 -14.84
CA LEU A 523 -23.43 -7.48 -14.37
C LEU A 523 -24.23 -7.80 -13.12
N ARG A 524 -23.97 -7.10 -12.02
CA ARG A 524 -24.79 -7.10 -10.80
C ARG A 524 -25.43 -5.73 -10.67
N VAL A 525 -26.67 -5.60 -11.14
CA VAL A 525 -27.36 -4.31 -11.24
C VAL A 525 -28.36 -4.18 -10.10
N LYS A 526 -28.14 -3.23 -9.19
CA LYS A 526 -29.03 -2.96 -8.05
C LYS A 526 -30.38 -2.50 -8.59
N ARG A 527 -31.46 -3.18 -8.21
CA ARG A 527 -32.82 -2.85 -8.62
C ARG A 527 -33.81 -3.38 -7.60
N ALA A 528 -34.68 -2.51 -7.08
CA ALA A 528 -35.66 -2.87 -6.06
C ALA A 528 -36.71 -3.89 -6.54
N GLU A 529 -37.03 -3.87 -7.83
CA GLU A 529 -38.00 -4.75 -8.45
C GLU A 529 -37.34 -5.66 -9.49
N LYS A 530 -37.87 -6.88 -9.59
CA LYS A 530 -37.44 -7.84 -10.61
C LYS A 530 -37.77 -7.32 -12.02
N PRO A 531 -36.83 -7.37 -12.98
CA PRO A 531 -37.12 -7.08 -14.37
C PRO A 531 -38.14 -8.01 -14.99
N THR A 532 -38.92 -7.44 -15.90
CA THR A 532 -39.77 -8.17 -16.84
C THR A 532 -38.96 -8.73 -18.00
N SER A 533 -37.89 -8.04 -18.41
CA SER A 533 -37.03 -8.47 -19.51
C SER A 533 -35.60 -7.95 -19.37
N VAL A 534 -34.67 -8.73 -19.91
CA VAL A 534 -33.27 -8.35 -20.10
C VAL A 534 -32.92 -8.64 -21.54
N VAL A 535 -32.39 -7.63 -22.25
CA VAL A 535 -31.99 -7.71 -23.65
C VAL A 535 -30.50 -7.45 -23.76
N LEU A 536 -29.77 -8.24 -24.55
CA LEU A 536 -28.38 -8.01 -24.93
C LEU A 536 -28.29 -7.97 -26.46
N ASP A 537 -27.78 -6.86 -27.01
CA ASP A 537 -27.56 -6.68 -28.46
C ASP A 537 -28.83 -6.98 -29.29
N GLY A 538 -29.99 -6.56 -28.76
CA GLY A 538 -31.30 -6.77 -29.39
C GLY A 538 -31.91 -8.17 -29.20
N LYS A 539 -31.25 -9.09 -28.48
CA LYS A 539 -31.76 -10.43 -28.17
C LYS A 539 -32.22 -10.52 -26.71
N ASN A 540 -33.43 -11.05 -26.49
CA ASN A 540 -33.91 -11.36 -25.14
C ASN A 540 -33.06 -12.46 -24.52
N LEU A 541 -32.64 -12.23 -23.28
CA LEU A 541 -31.92 -13.20 -22.45
C LEU A 541 -32.91 -14.04 -21.62
N ALA A 542 -32.62 -15.33 -21.48
CA ALA A 542 -33.47 -16.27 -20.76
C ALA A 542 -33.23 -16.20 -19.25
N GLU A 543 -34.29 -16.01 -18.47
CA GLU A 543 -34.22 -16.09 -17.01
C GLU A 543 -33.83 -17.52 -16.57
N GLY A 544 -32.99 -17.63 -15.55
CA GLY A 544 -32.49 -18.89 -15.00
C GLY A 544 -31.30 -19.48 -15.76
N THR A 545 -31.00 -18.98 -16.96
CA THR A 545 -29.83 -19.39 -17.74
C THR A 545 -28.85 -18.23 -17.94
N ASP A 546 -29.32 -17.12 -18.51
CA ASP A 546 -28.50 -15.97 -18.85
C ASP A 546 -28.52 -14.90 -17.75
N TRP A 547 -29.64 -14.79 -17.04
CA TRP A 547 -29.80 -13.87 -15.91
C TRP A 547 -30.70 -14.43 -14.82
N SER A 548 -30.55 -13.88 -13.61
CA SER A 548 -31.41 -14.17 -12.46
C SER A 548 -31.66 -12.91 -11.64
N TYR A 549 -32.64 -12.96 -10.74
CA TYR A 549 -32.90 -11.89 -9.78
C TYR A 549 -32.69 -12.40 -8.36
N ASP A 550 -31.74 -11.81 -7.66
CA ASP A 550 -31.50 -12.02 -6.24
C ASP A 550 -32.53 -11.19 -5.46
N THR A 551 -33.58 -11.85 -4.97
CA THR A 551 -34.62 -11.20 -4.16
C THR A 551 -34.14 -10.78 -2.78
N GLY A 552 -33.08 -11.39 -2.25
CA GLY A 552 -32.57 -11.10 -0.91
C GLY A 552 -31.72 -9.84 -0.88
N ARG A 553 -30.97 -9.57 -1.96
CA ARG A 553 -30.12 -8.38 -2.10
C ARG A 553 -30.61 -7.39 -3.16
N HIS A 554 -31.72 -7.66 -3.86
CA HIS A 554 -32.29 -6.81 -4.89
C HIS A 554 -31.29 -6.51 -6.05
N PHE A 555 -30.74 -7.57 -6.63
CA PHE A 555 -29.82 -7.48 -7.77
C PHE A 555 -30.31 -8.29 -8.95
N VAL A 556 -30.27 -7.69 -10.14
CA VAL A 556 -30.29 -8.43 -11.41
C VAL A 556 -28.87 -8.90 -11.69
N ILE A 557 -28.68 -10.20 -11.85
CA ILE A 557 -27.38 -10.81 -12.15
C ILE A 557 -27.42 -11.33 -13.57
N ILE A 558 -26.59 -10.77 -14.46
CA ILE A 558 -26.54 -11.13 -15.88
C ILE A 558 -25.15 -11.66 -16.18
N ARG A 559 -25.04 -12.89 -16.69
CA ARG A 559 -23.76 -13.52 -16.99
C ARG A 559 -23.53 -13.56 -18.49
N THR A 560 -22.43 -12.97 -18.93
CA THR A 560 -22.11 -12.88 -20.36
C THR A 560 -20.69 -13.38 -20.61
N ARG A 561 -20.55 -14.42 -21.45
CA ARG A 561 -19.24 -14.92 -21.91
C ARG A 561 -18.79 -14.26 -23.20
N GLU A 562 -19.70 -14.10 -24.15
CA GLU A 562 -19.46 -13.51 -25.47
C GLU A 562 -20.57 -12.52 -25.82
N TYR A 563 -20.22 -11.45 -26.52
CA TYR A 563 -21.17 -10.41 -26.94
C TYR A 563 -20.68 -9.64 -28.16
N GLY A 564 -21.63 -9.04 -28.87
CA GLY A 564 -21.41 -8.21 -30.04
C GLY A 564 -21.04 -6.78 -29.64
N GLU A 565 -22.03 -5.96 -29.36
CA GLU A 565 -21.81 -4.55 -29.01
C GLU A 565 -21.84 -4.32 -27.49
N GLY A 566 -22.32 -5.29 -26.71
CA GLY A 566 -22.36 -5.22 -25.25
C GLY A 566 -23.42 -4.25 -24.75
N ARG A 567 -24.52 -4.09 -25.50
CA ARG A 567 -25.63 -3.19 -25.17
C ARG A 567 -26.74 -3.95 -24.47
N TYR A 568 -26.90 -3.66 -23.18
CA TYR A 568 -27.93 -4.23 -22.32
C TYR A 568 -29.09 -3.25 -22.14
N THR A 569 -30.31 -3.78 -22.13
CA THR A 569 -31.49 -3.06 -21.68
C THR A 569 -32.26 -3.92 -20.67
N ILE A 570 -32.46 -3.39 -19.47
CA ILE A 570 -33.10 -4.05 -18.34
C ILE A 570 -34.40 -3.29 -18.07
N SER A 571 -35.56 -3.94 -18.24
CA SER A 571 -36.88 -3.30 -18.14
C SER A 571 -37.82 -4.03 -17.20
#